data_AF-A0A7X8PRJ6-F1
#
_entry.id   AF-A0A7X8PRJ6-F1
#
_cell.length_a   1.000
_cell.length_b   1.000
_cell.length_c   1.000
_cell.angle_alpha   90.00
_cell.angle_beta   90.00
_cell.angle_gamma   90.00
#
_symmetry.space_group_name_H-M   'P 1'
#
loop_
_entity.id
_entity.type
_entity.pdbx_description
1 polymer ?
#
loop_
_entity_poly.entity_id
_entity_poly.type
_entity_poly.pdbx_seq_one_letter_code
_entity_poly.pdbx_strand_id
1 'polypeptide(L)'
;MVNVGVVFAYVIGIVLLFIFARLFLTPLKTILKLVLNSLMGAAAILLANWAGSLFGFHMALNIYTAFIVGTLGIPGFILLAILKLIFK
;
A
#
# COMPACT_ATOMS: atom_id res chain seq x y z
N MET A 1 39.78 23.61 25.79
CA MET A 1 38.46 24.19 26.08
C MET A 1 37.54 23.81 24.94
N VAL A 2 36.42 23.13 25.20
CA VAL A 2 35.46 22.77 24.16
C VAL A 2 34.83 24.05 23.63
N ASN A 3 34.84 24.25 22.32
CA ASN A 3 34.31 25.45 21.70
C ASN A 3 32.78 25.40 21.75
N VAL A 4 32.15 26.38 22.38
CA VAL A 4 30.70 26.44 22.59
C VAL A 4 29.94 26.35 21.25
N GLY A 5 30.51 26.88 20.16
CA GLY A 5 29.93 26.77 18.82
C GLY A 5 29.78 25.33 18.32
N VAL A 6 30.71 24.43 18.66
CA VAL A 6 30.65 23.01 18.28
C VAL A 6 29.55 22.29 19.03
N VAL A 7 29.34 22.64 20.31
CA VAL A 7 28.25 22.08 21.12
C VAL A 7 26.89 22.47 20.56
N PHE A 8 26.71 23.75 20.18
CA PHE A 8 25.48 24.22 19.55
C PHE A 8 25.22 23.56 18.19
N ALA A 9 26.26 23.40 17.36
CA ALA A 9 26.13 22.71 16.07
C ALA A 9 25.66 21.25 16.24
N TYR A 10 26.15 20.54 17.25
CA TYR A 10 25.70 19.19 17.58
C TYR A 10 24.24 19.14 17.99
N VAL A 11 23.80 20.05 18.88
CA VAL A 11 22.41 20.12 19.34
C VAL A 11 21.48 20.39 18.16
N ILE A 12 21.82 21.37 17.32
CA ILE A 12 21.05 21.72 16.12
C ILE A 12 20.99 20.54 15.15
N GLY A 13 22.12 19.87 14.92
CA GLY A 13 22.20 18.69 14.06
C GLY A 13 21.28 17.55 14.53
N ILE A 14 21.27 17.24 15.83
CA ILE A 14 20.42 16.20 16.41
C ILE A 14 18.93 16.57 16.27
N VAL A 15 18.56 17.83 16.52
CA VAL A 15 17.18 18.30 16.37
C VAL A 15 16.71 18.20 14.92
N LEU A 16 17.51 18.66 13.96
CA LEU A 16 17.23 18.53 12.52
C LEU A 16 17.05 17.08 12.11
N LEU A 17 17.95 16.19 12.55
CA LEU A 17 17.89 14.77 12.24
C LEU A 17 16.60 14.14 12.76
N PHE A 18 16.15 14.53 13.96
CA PHE A 18 14.89 14.04 14.53
C PHE A 18 13.66 14.51 13.74
N ILE A 19 13.66 15.77 13.28
CA ILE A 19 12.58 16.31 12.44
C ILE A 19 12.50 15.56 11.11
N PHE A 20 13.63 15.40 10.42
CA PHE A 20 13.68 14.67 9.16
C PHE A 20 13.28 13.21 9.34
N ALA A 21 13.80 12.53 10.38
CA ALA A 21 13.43 11.15 10.68
C ALA A 21 11.91 11.01 10.85
N ARG A 22 11.28 11.89 11.63
CA ARG A 22 9.82 11.84 11.84
C ARG A 22 9.03 12.16 10.58
N LEU A 23 9.52 13.10 9.77
CA LEU A 23 8.91 13.48 8.49
C LEU A 23 8.90 12.30 7.50
N PHE A 24 9.98 11.50 7.44
CA PHE A 24 10.08 10.34 6.54
C PHE A 24 9.43 9.06 7.10
N LEU A 25 9.47 8.84 8.42
CA LEU A 25 8.87 7.65 9.03
C LEU A 25 7.34 7.64 8.90
N THR A 26 6.70 8.82 8.92
CA THR A 26 5.24 8.96 8.82
C THR A 26 4.68 8.45 7.47
N PRO A 27 5.14 8.92 6.30
CA PRO A 27 4.67 8.44 5.00
C PRO A 27 5.07 6.98 4.75
N LEU A 28 6.23 6.54 5.26
CA LEU A 28 6.68 5.16 5.08
C LEU A 28 5.70 4.15 5.73
N LYS A 29 5.17 4.48 6.92
CA LYS A 29 4.13 3.66 7.58
C LYS A 29 2.86 3.57 6.75
N THR A 30 2.45 4.66 6.11
CA THR A 30 1.27 4.70 5.24
C THR A 30 1.46 3.84 4.01
N ILE A 31 2.63 3.93 3.34
CA ILE A 31 2.96 3.09 2.19
C ILE A 31 2.93 1.62 2.59
N LEU A 32 3.51 1.27 3.74
CA LEU A 32 3.51 -0.11 4.23
C LEU A 32 2.08 -0.63 4.47
N LYS A 33 1.20 0.19 5.04
CA LYS A 33 -0.22 -0.15 5.22
C LYS A 33 -0.94 -0.36 3.88
N LEU A 34 -0.65 0.46 2.87
CA LEU A 34 -1.21 0.28 1.52
C LEU A 34 -0.72 -1.01 0.87
N VAL A 35 0.57 -1.35 1.01
CA VAL A 35 1.13 -2.59 0.48
C VAL A 35 0.47 -3.82 1.13
N LEU A 36 0.28 -3.80 2.45
CA LEU A 36 -0.41 -4.87 3.18
C LEU A 36 -1.87 -5.01 2.75
N ASN A 37 -2.59 -3.90 2.56
CA ASN A 37 -3.96 -3.94 2.05
C ASN A 37 -4.03 -4.51 0.61
N SER A 38 -3.08 -4.15 -0.26
CA SER A 38 -2.97 -4.74 -1.61
C SER A 38 -2.69 -6.24 -1.56
N LEU A 39 -1.85 -6.71 -0.64
CA LEU A 39 -1.58 -8.14 -0.45
C LEU A 39 -2.84 -8.90 -0.04
N MET A 40 -3.65 -8.33 0.87
CA MET A 40 -4.96 -8.91 1.22
C MET A 40 -5.92 -8.91 0.03
N GLY A 41 -5.91 -7.86 -0.79
CA GLY A 41 -6.68 -7.81 -2.04
C GLY A 41 -6.23 -8.86 -3.07
N ALA A 42 -4.92 -9.10 -3.20
CA ALA A 42 -4.38 -10.15 -4.05
C ALA A 42 -4.83 -11.55 -3.56
N ALA A 43 -4.81 -11.79 -2.25
CA ALA A 43 -5.31 -13.01 -1.65
C ALA A 43 -6.83 -13.19 -1.91
N ALA A 44 -7.61 -12.12 -1.80
CA ALA A 44 -9.04 -12.14 -2.12
C ALA A 44 -9.29 -12.46 -3.61
N ILE A 45 -8.50 -11.90 -4.53
CA ILE A 45 -8.58 -12.21 -5.97
C ILE A 45 -8.20 -13.66 -6.24
N LEU A 46 -7.18 -14.21 -5.56
CA LEU A 46 -6.81 -15.62 -5.69
C LEU A 46 -7.96 -16.55 -5.29
N LEU A 47 -8.57 -16.30 -4.14
CA LEU A 47 -9.73 -17.06 -3.67
C LEU A 47 -10.91 -16.92 -4.61
N ALA A 48 -11.17 -15.71 -5.11
CA ALA A 48 -12.25 -15.44 -6.05
C ALA A 48 -11.99 -16.08 -7.43
N ASN A 49 -10.74 -16.14 -7.91
CA ASN A 49 -10.38 -16.85 -9.13
C ASN A 49 -10.52 -18.36 -8.97
N TRP A 50 -10.23 -18.90 -7.79
CA TRP A 50 -10.43 -20.31 -7.50
C TRP A 50 -11.92 -20.69 -7.48
N ALA A 51 -12.76 -19.91 -6.78
CA ALA A 51 -14.21 -20.10 -6.78
C ALA A 51 -14.85 -19.79 -8.15
N GLY A 52 -14.39 -18.73 -8.82
CA GLY A 52 -14.86 -18.25 -10.12
C GLY A 52 -14.43 -19.12 -11.29
N SER A 53 -13.43 -19.99 -11.12
CA SER A 53 -13.07 -21.03 -12.09
C SER A 53 -14.25 -21.96 -12.41
N LEU A 54 -15.15 -22.19 -11.46
CA LEU A 54 -16.38 -22.97 -11.68
C LEU A 54 -17.38 -22.26 -12.59
N PHE A 55 -17.29 -20.93 -12.69
CA PHE A 55 -18.13 -20.06 -13.52
C PHE A 55 -17.41 -19.55 -14.78
N GLY A 56 -16.19 -20.02 -15.07
CA GLY A 56 -15.37 -19.58 -16.21
C GLY A 56 -14.81 -18.15 -16.07
N PHE A 57 -14.77 -17.60 -14.86
CA PHE A 57 -14.36 -16.22 -14.60
C PHE A 57 -12.95 -16.16 -14.00
N HIS A 58 -11.99 -15.68 -14.78
CA HIS A 58 -10.60 -15.48 -14.34
C HIS A 58 -10.22 -14.00 -14.36
N MET A 59 -10.02 -13.37 -13.22
CA MET A 59 -9.58 -11.98 -13.11
C MET A 59 -8.05 -11.90 -13.08
N ALA A 60 -7.47 -10.96 -13.82
CA ALA A 60 -6.03 -10.77 -13.82
C ALA A 60 -5.56 -10.26 -12.46
N LEU A 61 -4.60 -10.98 -11.85
CA LEU A 61 -3.97 -10.58 -10.60
C LEU A 61 -2.82 -9.62 -10.92
N ASN A 62 -3.04 -8.32 -10.77
CA ASN A 62 -2.02 -7.30 -10.90
C ASN A 62 -2.09 -6.34 -9.70
N ILE A 63 -1.11 -5.45 -9.57
CA ILE A 63 -1.05 -4.49 -8.47
C ILE A 63 -2.30 -3.59 -8.42
N TYR A 64 -2.84 -3.20 -9.58
CA TYR A 64 -4.01 -2.31 -9.66
C TYR A 64 -5.30 -3.02 -9.22
N THR A 65 -5.56 -4.24 -9.70
CA THR A 65 -6.72 -5.04 -9.33
C THR A 65 -6.64 -5.45 -7.87
N ALA A 66 -5.46 -5.88 -7.39
CA ALA A 66 -5.24 -6.20 -5.99
C ALA A 66 -5.41 -4.97 -5.08
N PHE A 67 -4.98 -3.78 -5.50
CA PHE A 67 -5.22 -2.55 -4.75
C PHE A 67 -6.71 -2.18 -4.70
N ILE A 68 -7.40 -2.24 -5.83
CA ILE A 68 -8.85 -1.93 -5.91
C ILE A 68 -9.67 -2.91 -5.08
N VAL A 69 -9.44 -4.22 -5.23
CA VAL A 69 -10.14 -5.25 -4.44
C VAL A 69 -9.68 -5.23 -2.99
N GLY A 70 -8.42 -4.93 -2.69
CA GLY A 70 -7.92 -4.83 -1.32
C GLY A 70 -8.42 -3.61 -0.56
N THR A 71 -8.73 -2.52 -1.26
CA THR A 71 -9.27 -1.29 -0.66
C THR A 71 -10.79 -1.26 -0.61
N LEU A 72 -11.48 -1.73 -1.67
CA LEU A 72 -12.95 -1.77 -1.72
C LEU A 72 -13.55 -3.11 -1.25
N GLY A 73 -12.80 -4.21 -1.25
CA GLY A 73 -13.30 -5.54 -0.90
C GLY A 73 -14.23 -6.13 -1.97
N ILE A 74 -15.34 -6.73 -1.51
CA ILE A 74 -16.38 -7.35 -2.35
C ILE A 74 -16.93 -6.39 -3.43
N PRO A 75 -17.32 -5.14 -3.14
CA PRO A 75 -17.80 -4.23 -4.17
C PRO A 75 -16.73 -3.90 -5.23
N GLY A 76 -15.44 -3.88 -4.86
CA GLY A 76 -14.33 -3.72 -5.80
C GLY A 76 -14.20 -4.90 -6.75
N PHE A 77 -14.40 -6.12 -6.25
CA PHE A 77 -14.43 -7.33 -7.07
C PHE A 77 -15.60 -7.31 -8.07
N ILE A 78 -16.81 -6.96 -7.62
CA ILE A 78 -18.00 -6.87 -8.47
C ILE A 78 -17.79 -5.83 -9.57
N LEU A 79 -17.23 -4.66 -9.23
CA LEU A 79 -16.96 -3.59 -10.18
C LEU A 79 -16.00 -4.06 -11.29
N LEU A 80 -14.90 -4.72 -10.93
CA LEU A 80 -13.94 -5.25 -11.90
C LEU A 80 -14.54 -6.38 -12.75
N ALA A 81 -15.41 -7.21 -12.17
CA ALA A 81 -16.10 -8.27 -12.89
C ALA A 81 -17.06 -7.69 -13.95
N ILE A 82 -17.86 -6.69 -13.59
CA ILE A 82 -18.74 -5.96 -14.52
C ILE A 82 -17.91 -5.28 -15.62
N LEU A 83 -16.82 -4.61 -15.24
CA LEU A 83 -15.94 -3.94 -16.21
C LEU A 83 -15.38 -4.93 -17.24
N LYS A 84 -14.93 -6.11 -16.80
CA LYS A 84 -14.44 -7.17 -17.69
C LYS A 84 -15.54 -7.74 -18.59
N LEU A 85 -16.78 -7.76 -18.14
CA LEU A 85 -17.93 -8.24 -18.92
C LEU A 85 -18.33 -7.22 -20.00
N ILE A 86 -18.21 -5.92 -19.71
CA ILE A 86 -18.48 -4.83 -20.66
C ILE A 86 -17.34 -4.68 -21.69
N PHE A 87 -16.08 -4.74 -21.26
CA PHE A 87 -14.89 -4.55 -22.10
C PHE A 87 -14.33 -5.86 -22.66
N LYS A 88 -15.19 -6.72 -23.22
CA LYS A 88 -14.82 -8.05 -23.74
C LYS A 88 -13.48 -8.10 -24.47
#